data_AF-A0A3D5E7W0-F1
#
_entry.id   AF-A0A3D5E7W0-F1
#
_cell.length_a   1.000
_cell.length_b   1.000
_cell.length_c   1.000
_cell.angle_alpha   90.00
_cell.angle_beta   90.00
_cell.angle_gamma   90.00
#
_symmetry.space_group_name_H-M   'P 1'
#
loop_
_entity.id
_entity.type
_entity.pdbx_description
1 polymer ?
#
loop_
_entity_poly.entity_id
_entity_poly.type
_entity_poly.pdbx_seq_one_letter_code
_entity_poly.pdbx_strand_id
1 'polypeptide(L)' 'MENNSLGWAVQPSSWFNFDSDGCVYCADINTAYRVARDQTRFGDQIIWKMTSGDPIRWVRVTKEEVAHSAYQGA' A
#
# COMPACT_ATOMS: atom_id res chain seq x y z
N MET A 1 21.64 -10.77 11.26
CA MET A 1 20.54 -10.20 12.04
C MET A 1 19.48 -9.77 11.05
N GLU A 2 18.50 -10.64 10.78
CA GLU A 2 17.48 -10.41 9.75
C GLU A 2 16.30 -9.65 10.37
N ASN A 3 16.53 -8.37 10.69
CA ASN A 3 15.47 -7.45 11.13
C ASN A 3 14.86 -6.78 9.89
N ASN A 4 14.20 -7.55 9.02
CA ASN A 4 13.34 -6.95 8.00
C ASN A 4 11.87 -7.05 8.45
N SER A 5 11.55 -6.31 9.52
CA SER A 5 10.20 -6.22 10.09
C SER A 5 9.20 -5.47 9.20
N LEU A 6 9.56 -5.17 7.95
CA LEU A 6 8.74 -4.48 6.96
C LEU A 6 8.09 -5.51 6.04
N GLY A 7 7.04 -6.19 6.54
CA GLY A 7 6.30 -7.20 5.78
C GLY A 7 5.42 -6.63 4.66
N TRP A 8 5.38 -5.30 4.50
CA TRP A 8 4.42 -4.61 3.66
C TRP A 8 5.05 -3.42 2.95
N ALA A 9 4.56 -3.11 1.76
CA ALA A 9 4.96 -1.93 1.00
C ALA A 9 3.76 -1.33 0.25
N VAL A 10 3.79 -0.03 0.01
CA VAL A 10 2.75 0.71 -0.72
C VAL A 10 3.38 1.47 -1.88
N GLN A 11 2.75 1.40 -3.05
CA GLN A 11 3.13 2.20 -4.21
C GLN A 11 1.90 2.51 -5.09
N PRO A 12 2.01 3.43 -6.06
CA PRO A 12 0.94 3.66 -7.02
C PRO A 12 0.55 2.40 -7.79
N SER A 13 -0.76 2.15 -7.92
CA SER A 13 -1.29 1.00 -8.68
C SER A 13 -1.08 1.13 -10.19
N SER A 14 -0.76 2.33 -10.68
CA SER A 14 -0.40 2.56 -12.09
C SER A 14 0.96 1.96 -12.46
N TRP A 15 1.78 1.60 -11.47
CA TRP A 15 3.05 0.93 -11.70
C TRP A 15 2.79 -0.55 -11.97
N PHE A 16 3.21 -1.02 -13.15
CA PHE A 16 2.94 -2.39 -13.61
C PHE A 16 3.66 -3.47 -12.80
N ASN A 17 4.79 -3.17 -12.15
CA ASN A 17 5.55 -4.12 -11.33
C ASN A 17 5.88 -3.49 -9.98
N PHE A 18 6.27 -4.33 -9.01
CA PHE A 18 6.80 -3.83 -7.74
C PHE A 18 8.13 -3.12 -7.99
N ASP A 19 8.28 -1.93 -7.41
CA ASP A 19 9.50 -1.13 -7.44
C ASP A 19 9.99 -0.93 -6.00
N SER A 20 11.10 -1.57 -5.64
CA SER A 20 11.65 -1.53 -4.28
C SER A 20 12.17 -0.15 -3.90
N ASP A 21 12.64 0.65 -4.87
CA ASP A 21 13.25 1.95 -4.60
C ASP A 21 12.19 3.06 -4.53
N GLY A 22 11.07 2.89 -5.25
CA GLY A 22 9.98 3.85 -5.30
C GLY A 22 8.85 3.61 -4.29
N CYS A 23 8.86 2.49 -3.57
CA CYS A 23 7.78 2.13 -2.64
C CYS A 23 7.97 2.70 -1.22
N VAL A 24 6.85 2.81 -0.50
CA VAL A 24 6.83 3.14 0.93
C VAL A 24 6.69 1.84 1.73
N TYR A 25 7.78 1.42 2.37
CA TYR A 25 7.76 0.27 3.27
C TYR A 25 7.01 0.56 4.58
N CYS A 26 6.28 -0.44 5.05
CA CYS A 26 5.42 -0.36 6.22
C CYS A 26 5.70 -1.53 7.18
N ALA A 27 5.70 -1.24 8.48
CA ALA A 27 5.97 -2.24 9.53
C ALA A 27 4.86 -3.31 9.65
N ASP A 28 3.61 -2.92 9.36
CA ASP A 28 2.44 -3.78 9.49
C ASP A 28 1.34 -3.37 8.49
N ILE A 29 0.33 -4.24 8.37
CA ILE A 29 -0.76 -4.06 7.41
C ILE A 29 -1.65 -2.85 7.72
N ASN A 30 -1.84 -2.51 9.00
CA ASN A 30 -2.68 -1.36 9.37
C ASN A 30 -1.98 -0.05 8.98
N THR A 31 -0.67 0.02 9.20
CA THR A 31 0.17 1.12 8.72
C THR A 31 0.12 1.21 7.19
N ALA A 32 0.19 0.07 6.49
CA ALA A 32 0.08 0.05 5.02
C ALA A 32 -1.27 0.59 4.52
N TYR A 33 -2.40 0.23 5.14
CA TYR A 33 -3.70 0.80 4.79
C TYR A 33 -3.79 2.30 5.03
N ARG A 34 -3.24 2.78 6.16
CA ARG A 34 -3.20 4.22 6.48
C ARG A 34 -2.40 5.00 5.44
N VAL A 35 -1.22 4.49 5.07
CA VAL A 35 -0.35 5.09 4.04
C VAL A 35 -1.04 5.05 2.68
N ALA A 36 -1.58 3.90 2.27
CA ALA A 36 -2.30 3.76 1.00
C ALA A 36 -3.47 4.75 0.91
N ARG A 37 -4.24 4.90 1.99
CA ARG A 37 -5.32 5.89 2.08
C ARG A 37 -4.83 7.32 1.89
N ASP A 38 -3.78 7.74 2.59
CA ASP A 38 -3.20 9.09 2.46
C ASP A 38 -2.66 9.35 1.04
N GLN A 39 -1.99 8.36 0.46
CA GLN A 39 -1.37 8.45 -0.85
C GLN A 39 -2.38 8.37 -2.01
N THR A 40 -3.66 8.03 -1.75
CA THR A 40 -4.72 8.07 -2.78
C THR A 40 -4.90 9.45 -3.41
N ARG A 41 -4.40 10.52 -2.78
CA ARG A 41 -4.33 11.87 -3.37
C ARG A 41 -3.52 11.92 -4.68
N PHE A 42 -2.65 10.93 -4.91
CA PHE A 42 -1.86 10.79 -6.14
C PHE A 42 -2.39 9.70 -7.09
N GLY A 43 -3.60 9.19 -6.84
CA GLY A 43 -4.22 8.09 -7.58
C GLY A 43 -4.26 6.80 -6.77
N ASP A 44 -4.84 5.74 -7.34
CA ASP A 44 -5.00 4.46 -6.66
C ASP A 44 -3.67 3.89 -6.17
N GLN A 45 -3.70 3.27 -5.00
CA GLN A 45 -2.54 2.67 -4.38
C GLN A 45 -2.69 1.15 -4.35
N ILE A 46 -1.56 0.44 -4.32
CA ILE A 46 -1.53 -1.00 -4.13
C ILE A 46 -0.62 -1.33 -2.96
N ILE A 47 -1.14 -2.15 -2.05
CA ILE A 47 -0.41 -2.74 -0.94
C ILE A 47 0.18 -4.05 -1.43
N TRP A 48 1.48 -4.21 -1.24
CA TRP A 48 2.23 -5.42 -1.50
C TRP A 48 2.59 -6.11 -0.20
N LYS A 49 2.47 -7.44 -0.18
CA LYS A 49 3.01 -8.28 0.89
C LYS A 49 4.43 -8.69 0.50
N MET A 50 5.40 -8.33 1.32
CA MET A 50 6.78 -8.74 1.14
C MET A 50 6.93 -10.21 1.52
N THR A 51 7.62 -10.98 0.68
CA THR A 51 7.95 -12.39 0.92
C THR A 51 9.46 -12.57 0.79
N SER A 52 9.97 -13.77 1.09
CA SER A 52 11.38 -14.10 0.82
C SER A 52 11.69 -14.26 -0.67
N GLY A 53 10.67 -14.36 -1.52
CA GLY A 53 10.78 -14.36 -2.98
C GLY A 53 10.10 -13.13 -3.56
N ASP A 54 9.19 -13.34 -4.50
CA ASP A 54 8.50 -12.24 -5.17
C ASP A 54 7.45 -11.57 -4.25
N PRO A 55 7.40 -10.23 -4.22
CA PRO A 55 6.32 -9.49 -3.57
C PRO A 55 4.97 -9.86 -4.18
N ILE A 56 3.97 -10.04 -3.32
CA ILE A 56 2.61 -10.42 -3.73
C ILE A 56 1.73 -9.19 -3.71
N ARG A 57 1.01 -8.93 -4.81
CA ARG A 57 -0.07 -7.93 -4.83
C ARG A 57 -1.15 -8.36 -3.85
N TRP A 58 -1.36 -7.56 -2.81
CA TRP A 58 -2.30 -7.91 -1.76
C TRP A 58 -3.64 -7.22 -1.96
N VAL A 59 -3.67 -5.89 -1.90
CA VAL A 59 -4.91 -5.11 -1.96
C VAL A 59 -4.70 -3.83 -2.74
N ARG A 60 -5.63 -3.52 -3.65
CA ARG A 60 -5.74 -2.21 -4.28
C ARG A 60 -6.66 -1.34 -3.44
N VAL A 61 -6.22 -0.13 -3.13
CA VAL A 61 -6.99 0.90 -2.43
C VAL A 61 -7.31 1.98 -3.44
N THR A 62 -8.59 2.10 -3.79
CA THR A 62 -9.03 3.10 -4.78
C THR A 62 -9.36 4.43 -4.14
N LYS A 63 -9.20 5.51 -4.91
CA LYS A 63 -9.58 6.85 -4.46
C LYS A 63 -11.09 6.95 -4.17
N GLU A 64 -11.91 6.31 -5.00
CA GLU A 64 -13.37 6.32 -4.89
C GLU A 64 -13.85 5.65 -3.61
N GLU A 65 -13.31 4.49 -3.25
CA GLU A 65 -13.64 3.78 -2.00
C GLU A 65 -13.27 4.61 -0.77
N VAL A 66 -12.10 5.27 -0.81
CA VAL A 66 -11.67 6.17 0.27
C VAL A 66 -12.63 7.36 0.41
N ALA A 67 -13.04 7.97 -0.69
CA ALA A 67 -13.98 9.09 -0.68
C ALA A 67 -15.36 8.70 -0.12
N HIS A 68 -15.88 7.53 -0.52
CA HIS A 68 -17.16 7.02 -0.01
C HIS A 68 -17.12 6.78 1.52
N SER A 69 -16.02 6.22 2.02
CA SER A 69 -15.85 5.99 3.47
C SER A 69 -15.81 7.28 4.30
N ALA A 70 -15.32 8.39 3.73
CA ALA A 70 -15.29 9.69 4.40
C ALA A 70 -16.69 10.34 4.46
N TYR A 71 -17.53 10.12 3.45
CA TYR A 71 -18.89 10.65 3.42
C TYR A 71 -19.85 9.94 4.40
N GLN A 72 -19.65 8.64 4.63
CA GLN A 72 -20.48 7.85 5.57
C GLN A 72 -20.22 8.17 7.06
N GLY A 73 -19.22 8.99 7.38
CA GLY A 73 -18.84 9.37 8.74
C GLY A 73 -19.03 10.85 9.07
N ALA A 74 -19.74 11.60 8.21
CA ALA A 74 -20.05 13.02 8.38
C ALA A 74 -21.49 13.24 8.87
#